data_AF-A0A553II34-F1
#
_entry.id   AF-A0A553II34-F1
#
_cell.length_a   1.000
_cell.length_b   1.000
_cell.length_c   1.000
_cell.angle_alpha   90.00
_cell.angle_beta   90.00
_cell.angle_gamma   90.00
#
_symmetry.space_group_name_H-M   'P 1'
#
loop_
_entity.id
_entity.type
_entity.pdbx_description
1 polymer ?
#
loop_
_entity_poly.entity_id
_entity_poly.type
_entity_poly.pdbx_seq_one_letter_code
_entity_poly.pdbx_strand_id
1 'polypeptide(L)'
;MAGAQMVNSHPNVKKYLGFALLPQGGVSIGLLTIVAVQMTQLYPIIAAVIMLSVLVYETMGPVFAKYSLTKSDELYGLDKLNESMFEEDTEN
;
A
#
# COMPACT_ATOMS: atom_id res chain seq x y z
N MET A 1 -6.22 -3.52 7.76
CA MET A 1 -7.06 -4.74 7.61
C MET A 1 -8.46 -4.56 8.20
N ALA A 2 -8.61 -3.98 9.40
CA ALA A 2 -9.93 -3.72 10.01
C ALA A 2 -10.91 -2.98 9.07
N GLY A 3 -10.46 -1.94 8.36
CA GLY A 3 -11.31 -1.22 7.39
C GLY A 3 -11.87 -2.11 6.28
N ALA A 4 -11.06 -2.99 5.68
CA ALA A 4 -11.50 -3.95 4.67
C ALA A 4 -12.48 -5.01 5.24
N GLN A 5 -12.34 -5.36 6.53
CA GLN A 5 -13.29 -6.22 7.24
C GLN A 5 -14.63 -5.52 7.48
N MET A 6 -14.62 -4.25 7.89
CA MET A 6 -15.83 -3.46 8.13
C MET A 6 -16.67 -3.25 6.88
N VAL A 7 -16.05 -3.11 5.71
CA VAL A 7 -16.76 -2.91 4.42
C VAL A 7 -17.03 -4.22 3.66
N ASN A 8 -16.84 -5.37 4.28
CA ASN A 8 -17.06 -6.69 3.67
C ASN A 8 -16.32 -6.92 2.34
N SER A 9 -15.11 -6.36 2.17
CA SER A 9 -14.29 -6.58 0.96
C SER A 9 -14.00 -8.07 0.70
N HIS A 10 -13.68 -8.38 -0.56
CA HIS A 10 -13.35 -9.75 -0.98
C HIS A 10 -12.22 -10.36 -0.13
N PRO A 11 -12.27 -11.67 0.22
CA PRO A 11 -11.29 -12.30 1.12
C PRO A 11 -9.83 -12.14 0.69
N ASN A 12 -9.58 -12.15 -0.63
CA ASN A 12 -8.26 -11.95 -1.19
C ASN A 12 -7.72 -10.53 -0.94
N VAL A 13 -8.56 -9.50 -1.11
CA VAL A 13 -8.22 -8.10 -0.82
C VAL A 13 -7.86 -7.94 0.64
N LYS A 14 -8.68 -8.49 1.55
CA LYS A 14 -8.43 -8.46 2.99
C LYS A 14 -7.07 -9.07 3.36
N LYS A 15 -6.66 -10.14 2.65
CA LYS A 15 -5.44 -10.90 2.93
C LYS A 15 -4.17 -10.17 2.48
N TYR A 16 -4.19 -9.48 1.33
CA TYR A 16 -2.98 -8.89 0.74
C TYR A 16 -2.89 -7.35 0.87
N LEU A 17 -4.00 -6.65 1.13
CA LEU A 17 -4.02 -5.19 1.31
C LEU A 17 -3.03 -4.69 2.37
N GLY A 18 -2.72 -5.50 3.39
CA GLY A 18 -1.74 -5.12 4.41
C GLY A 18 -0.34 -4.81 3.85
N PHE A 19 0.11 -5.55 2.83
CA PHE A 19 1.42 -5.33 2.20
C PHE A 19 1.45 -4.04 1.37
N ALA A 20 0.31 -3.65 0.79
CA ALA A 20 0.18 -2.40 0.04
C ALA A 20 0.15 -1.15 0.95
N LEU A 21 -0.15 -1.31 2.24
CA LEU A 21 -0.27 -0.20 3.22
C LEU A 21 0.99 0.00 4.08
N LEU A 22 2.05 -0.78 3.83
CA LEU A 22 3.35 -0.66 4.51
C LEU A 22 4.13 0.64 4.19
N PRO A 23 4.05 1.22 2.98
CA PRO A 23 4.67 2.53 2.72
C PRO A 23 3.99 3.61 3.58
N GLN A 24 4.68 4.09 4.62
CA GLN A 24 4.17 5.11 5.55
C GLN A 24 5.18 6.25 5.76
N GLY A 25 5.81 6.73 4.69
CA GLY A 25 6.84 7.77 4.78
C GLY A 25 6.37 9.07 5.42
N GLY A 26 5.13 9.49 5.14
CA GLY A 26 4.61 10.79 5.56
C GLY A 26 4.51 10.98 7.08
N VAL A 27 4.03 9.96 7.82
CA VAL A 27 3.88 10.06 9.29
C VAL A 27 5.24 10.10 9.97
N SER A 28 6.19 9.29 9.51
CA SER A 28 7.55 9.24 10.06
C SER A 28 8.32 10.55 9.84
N ILE A 29 8.18 11.16 8.65
CA ILE A 29 8.77 12.48 8.37
C ILE A 29 8.08 13.57 9.20
N GLY A 30 6.75 13.49 9.39
CA GLY A 30 6.03 14.41 10.28
C GLY A 30 6.55 14.36 11.72
N LEU A 31 6.81 13.17 12.26
CA LEU A 31 7.35 13.00 13.60
C LEU A 31 8.79 13.56 13.73
N LEU A 32 9.58 13.52 12.65
CA LEU A 32 10.92 14.13 12.63
C LEU A 32 10.87 15.64 12.88
N THR A 33 9.78 16.33 12.55
CA THR A 33 9.63 17.76 12.85
C THR A 33 9.61 18.02 14.37
N ILE A 34 9.04 17.10 15.15
CA ILE A 34 9.01 17.19 16.61
C ILE A 34 10.41 16.88 17.18
N VAL A 35 11.08 15.85 16.65
CA VAL A 35 12.45 15.49 17.03
C VAL A 35 13.43 16.63 16.73
N ALA A 36 13.23 17.34 15.62
CA ALA A 36 14.04 18.50 15.24
C ALA A 36 13.98 19.62 16.28
N VAL A 37 12.88 19.76 17.02
CA VAL A 37 12.71 20.80 18.05
C VAL A 37 13.07 20.29 19.44
N GLN A 38 12.64 19.08 19.80
CA GLN A 38 12.80 18.56 21.17
C GLN A 38 14.12 17.81 21.41
N MET A 39 14.76 17.30 20.36
CA MET A 39 15.96 16.45 20.45
C MET A 39 16.99 16.83 19.38
N THR A 40 17.27 18.12 19.25
CA THR A 40 18.16 18.72 18.22
C THR A 40 19.51 18.02 18.09
N GLN A 41 20.14 17.63 19.20
CA GLN A 41 21.45 16.98 19.18
C GLN A 41 21.41 15.55 18.60
N LEU A 42 20.29 14.85 18.75
CA LEU A 42 20.08 13.48 18.23
C LEU A 42 19.36 13.48 16.87
N TYR A 43 18.82 14.62 16.44
CA TYR A 43 18.13 14.75 15.17
C TYR A 43 18.90 14.19 13.96
N PRO A 44 20.21 14.46 13.77
CA PRO A 44 20.91 13.99 12.58
C PRO A 44 20.93 12.47 12.44
N ILE A 45 21.12 11.75 13.55
CA ILE A 45 21.18 10.29 13.53
C ILE A 45 19.79 9.67 13.39
N ILE A 46 18.79 10.23 14.06
CA ILE A 46 17.40 9.78 13.97
C ILE A 46 16.85 10.02 12.57
N ALA A 47 17.10 11.20 12.00
CA ALA A 47 16.71 11.55 10.64
C ALA A 47 17.35 10.62 9.62
N ALA A 48 18.65 10.31 9.74
CA ALA A 48 19.32 9.39 8.82
C ALA A 48 18.69 7.99 8.84
N VAL A 49 18.43 7.42 10.02
CA VAL A 49 17.81 6.09 10.14
C VAL A 49 16.38 6.07 9.60
N ILE A 50 15.57 7.06 9.96
CA ILE A 50 14.18 7.15 9.50
C ILE A 50 14.15 7.36 7.98
N MET A 51 14.89 8.32 7.44
CA MET A 51 14.91 8.62 6.01
C MET A 51 15.41 7.43 5.18
N LEU A 52 16.42 6.69 5.65
CA LEU A 52 16.87 5.46 5.01
C LEU A 52 15.76 4.40 5.00
N SER A 53 15.05 4.22 6.13
CA SER A 53 13.95 3.28 6.24
C SER A 53 12.80 3.65 5.29
N VAL A 54 12.43 4.94 5.25
CA VAL A 54 11.40 5.48 4.34
C VAL A 54 11.78 5.20 2.88
N LEU A 55 13.03 5.47 2.50
CA LEU A 55 13.52 5.19 1.15
C LEU A 55 13.36 3.71 0.77
N VAL A 56 13.73 2.79 1.67
CA VAL A 56 13.59 1.34 1.43
C VAL A 56 12.12 0.95 1.26
N TYR A 57 11.24 1.38 2.16
CA TYR A 57 9.82 1.00 2.10
C TYR A 57 9.06 1.65 0.94
N GLU A 58 9.37 2.89 0.58
CA GLU A 58 8.78 3.56 -0.60
C GLU A 58 9.25 2.91 -1.90
N THR A 59 10.53 2.52 -1.99
CA THR A 59 11.06 1.82 -3.18
C THR A 59 10.45 0.42 -3.32
N MET A 60 10.23 -0.28 -2.20
CA MET A 60 9.58 -1.58 -2.20
C MET A 60 8.04 -1.51 -2.31
N GLY A 61 7.45 -0.35 -2.04
CA GLY A 61 6.00 -0.12 -2.09
C GLY A 61 5.35 -0.58 -3.40
N PRO A 62 5.84 -0.15 -4.58
CA PRO A 62 5.35 -0.61 -5.89
C PRO A 62 5.45 -2.12 -6.07
N VAL A 63 6.50 -2.75 -5.55
CA VAL A 63 6.72 -4.19 -5.64
C VAL A 63 5.67 -4.93 -4.81
N PHE A 64 5.45 -4.50 -3.56
CA PHE A 64 4.43 -5.08 -2.69
C PHE A 64 3.01 -4.81 -3.19
N ALA A 65 2.74 -3.62 -3.76
CA ALA A 65 1.46 -3.31 -4.39
C ALA A 65 1.20 -4.22 -5.59
N LYS A 66 2.17 -4.37 -6.49
CA LYS A 66 2.06 -5.28 -7.63
C LYS A 66 1.87 -6.72 -7.19
N TYR A 67 2.61 -7.18 -6.19
CA TYR A 67 2.47 -8.53 -5.61
C TYR A 67 1.07 -8.74 -5.03
N SER A 68 0.56 -7.76 -4.27
CA SER A 68 -0.75 -7.83 -3.61
C SER A 68 -1.89 -7.85 -4.61
N LEU A 69 -1.83 -7.02 -5.65
CA LEU A 69 -2.84 -6.97 -6.72
C LEU A 69 -2.83 -8.25 -7.56
N THR A 70 -1.63 -8.76 -7.88
CA THR A 70 -1.49 -10.04 -8.63
C THR A 70 -2.03 -11.21 -7.81
N LYS A 71 -1.71 -11.29 -6.52
CA LYS A 71 -2.19 -12.37 -5.64
C LYS A 71 -3.66 -12.24 -5.26
N SER A 72 -4.24 -11.05 -5.40
CA SER A 72 -5.67 -10.85 -5.19
C SER A 72 -6.53 -11.18 -6.41
N ASP A 73 -5.89 -11.48 -7.55
CA ASP A 73 -6.51 -11.65 -8.88
C ASP A 73 -7.20 -10.37 -9.40
N GLU A 74 -6.83 -9.21 -8.84
CA GLU A 74 -7.41 -7.90 -9.19
C GLU A 74 -6.62 -7.18 -10.28
N LEU A 75 -5.40 -7.62 -10.59
CA LEU A 75 -4.54 -6.93 -11.56
C LEU A 75 -5.14 -6.88 -12.99
N TYR A 76 -5.92 -7.90 -13.38
CA TYR A 76 -6.63 -7.99 -14.67
C TYR A 76 -8.13 -8.30 -14.50
N GLY A 77 -8.66 -8.16 -13.29
CA GLY A 77 -10.05 -8.50 -13.00
C GLY A 77 -11.05 -7.67 -13.83
N LEU A 78 -10.71 -6.42 -14.14
CA LEU A 78 -11.54 -5.54 -14.97
C LEU A 78 -11.59 -5.98 -16.44
N ASP A 79 -10.49 -6.49 -17.00
CA ASP A 79 -10.46 -6.96 -18.40
C ASP A 79 -11.33 -8.22 -18.57
N LYS A 80 -11.29 -9.15 -17.60
CA LYS A 80 -12.16 -10.34 -17.60
C LYS A 80 -13.64 -10.01 -17.44
N LEU A 81 -13.97 -9.01 -16.62
CA LEU A 81 -15.36 -8.56 -16.45
C LEU A 81 -15.89 -7.91 -17.73
N ASN A 82 -15.05 -7.14 -18.42
CA ASN A 82 -15.41 -6.49 -19.68
C ASN A 82 -15.67 -7.53 -20.77
N GLU A 83 -14.79 -8.53 -20.90
CA GLU A 83 -14.96 -9.65 -21.83
C GLU A 83 -16.25 -10.44 -21.58
N SER A 84 -16.58 -10.75 -20.31
CA SER A 84 -17.85 -11.40 -19.97
C SER A 84 -19.08 -10.54 -20.25
N MET A 85 -18.98 -9.21 -20.12
CA MET A 85 -20.10 -8.30 -20.42
C MET A 85 -20.36 -8.20 -21.92
N PHE A 86 -19.30 -8.25 -22.75
CA PHE A 86 -19.43 -8.25 -24.21
C PHE A 86 -19.96 -9.57 -24.78
N GLU A 87 -19.64 -10.71 -24.16
CA GLU A 87 -20.21 -12.01 -24.55
C GLU A 87 -21.72 -12.09 -24.23
N GLU A 88 -22.18 -11.62 -23.06
CA GLU A 88 -23.61 -11.58 -22.71
C GLU A 88 -24.43 -10.65 -23.64
N ASP A 89 -23.86 -9.51 -24.07
CA ASP A 89 -24.53 -8.58 -24.99
C ASP A 89 -24.57 -9.07 -26.46
N THR A 90 -23.79 -10.10 -26.82
CA THR A 90 -23.79 -10.68 -28.19
C THR A 90 -24.63 -11.96 -28.32
N GLU A 91 -25.06 -12.56 -27.20
CA GLU A 91 -25.94 -13.73 -27.17
C GLU A 91 -27.45 -13.39 -27.05
N ASN A 92 -27.82 -12.11 -27.03
CA ASN A 92 -29.21 -11.62 -26.95
C ASN A 92 -29.62 -10.82 -28.20
#